data_AF-A0A8J5HL16-F1
#
_entry.id   AF-A0A8J5HL16-F1
#
_cell.length_a   1.000
_cell.length_b   1.000
_cell.length_c   1.000
_cell.angle_alpha   90.00
_cell.angle_beta   90.00
_cell.angle_gamma   90.00
#
_symmetry.space_group_name_H-M   'P 1'
#
loop_
_entity.id
_entity.type
_entity.pdbx_description
1 polymer ?
#
loop_
_entity_poly.entity_id
_entity_poly.type
_entity_poly.pdbx_seq_one_letter_code
_entity_poly.pdbx_strand_id
1 'polypeptide(L)'
;MKGCPLLAKVNETIAATFSEGKLPLFDHHSPQDFVLSVSRRRSIFILMKASTPIGQTIDMLSLYLEPGDAIINGGNEWYKNIECRIREASPRGLLYLGMGIFGSEDDERETALHGR
;
A
#
# COMPACT_ATOMS: atom_id res chain seq x y z
N MET A 1 -1.33 19.18 -18.17
CA MET A 1 -1.52 18.35 -16.95
C MET A 1 -1.43 16.90 -17.39
N LYS A 2 -0.30 16.21 -17.18
CA LYS A 2 -0.16 14.80 -17.55
C LYS A 2 -0.96 13.98 -16.53
N GLY A 3 -1.81 13.07 -17.00
CA GLY A 3 -2.69 12.27 -16.14
C GLY A 3 -1.92 11.50 -15.08
N CYS A 4 -2.45 11.47 -13.85
CA CYS A 4 -1.84 10.75 -12.73
C CYS A 4 -1.82 9.25 -13.06
N PRO A 5 -0.64 8.60 -13.17
CA PRO A 5 -0.54 7.19 -13.56
C PRO A 5 -1.25 6.25 -12.57
N LEU A 6 -1.42 6.68 -11.32
CA LEU A 6 -2.14 5.94 -10.29
C LEU A 6 -3.65 5.85 -10.58
N LEU A 7 -4.24 6.89 -11.19
CA LEU A 7 -5.67 6.91 -11.50
C LEU A 7 -6.03 5.86 -12.56
N ALA A 8 -5.14 5.65 -13.53
CA ALA A 8 -5.29 4.61 -14.53
C ALA A 8 -5.24 3.20 -13.90
N LYS A 9 -4.34 2.99 -12.93
CA LYS A 9 -4.22 1.70 -12.22
C LYS A 9 -5.43 1.40 -11.34
N VAL A 10 -5.98 2.41 -10.66
CA VAL A 10 -7.23 2.26 -9.88
C VAL A 10 -8.37 1.75 -10.78
N ASN A 11 -8.59 2.39 -11.92
CA ASN A 11 -9.64 1.99 -12.85
C ASN A 11 -9.41 0.58 -13.44
N GLU A 12 -8.17 0.22 -13.72
CA GLU A 12 -7.79 -1.13 -14.19
C GLU A 12 -8.10 -2.20 -13.14
N THR A 13 -7.76 -1.95 -11.87
CA THR A 13 -8.04 -2.88 -10.75
C THR A 13 -9.54 -3.02 -10.49
N ILE A 14 -10.30 -1.92 -10.57
CA ILE A 14 -11.77 -1.98 -10.48
C ILE A 14 -12.34 -2.81 -11.63
N ALA A 15 -11.84 -2.65 -12.86
CA ALA A 15 -12.27 -3.45 -14.00
C ALA A 15 -11.99 -4.95 -13.80
N ALA A 16 -10.82 -5.31 -13.25
CA ALA A 16 -10.41 -6.69 -13.02
C ALA A 16 -11.24 -7.40 -11.92
N THR A 17 -11.67 -6.67 -10.87
CA THR A 17 -12.49 -7.28 -9.80
C THR A 17 -13.88 -7.73 -10.26
N PHE A 18 -14.42 -7.17 -11.36
CA PHE A 18 -15.65 -7.66 -11.97
C PHE A 18 -15.49 -9.07 -12.57
N SER A 19 -14.29 -9.44 -13.04
CA SER A 19 -14.02 -10.79 -13.57
C SER A 19 -13.76 -11.84 -12.48
N GLU A 20 -13.37 -11.42 -11.27
CA GLU A 20 -12.95 -12.33 -10.18
C GLU A 20 -14.02 -12.57 -9.11
N GLY A 21 -15.29 -12.23 -9.40
CA GLY A 21 -16.41 -12.60 -8.52
C GLY A 21 -16.89 -11.51 -7.56
N LYS A 22 -16.65 -10.22 -7.88
CA LYS A 22 -17.15 -9.05 -7.10
C LYS A 22 -16.65 -9.05 -5.65
N LEU A 23 -15.33 -9.09 -5.50
CA LEU A 23 -14.70 -8.83 -4.20
C LEU A 23 -15.15 -7.46 -3.66
N PRO A 24 -15.31 -7.30 -2.32
CA PRO A 24 -15.66 -6.02 -1.71
C PRO A 24 -14.48 -5.05 -1.84
N LEU A 25 -14.41 -4.37 -2.98
CA LEU A 25 -13.41 -3.35 -3.31
C LEU A 25 -14.05 -1.96 -3.16
N PHE A 26 -13.37 -1.08 -2.43
CA PHE A 26 -13.72 0.32 -2.32
C PHE A 26 -12.57 1.14 -2.89
N ASP A 27 -12.86 1.91 -3.94
CA ASP A 27 -11.87 2.75 -4.59
C ASP A 27 -11.88 4.18 -4.06
N HIS A 28 -10.73 4.83 -4.18
CA HIS A 28 -10.56 6.22 -3.77
C HIS A 28 -9.64 6.92 -4.78
N HIS A 29 -10.01 8.13 -5.20
CA HIS A 29 -9.24 8.93 -6.16
C HIS A 29 -8.37 10.00 -5.51
N SER A 30 -8.39 10.09 -4.18
CA SER A 30 -7.51 10.97 -3.41
C SER A 30 -6.89 10.21 -2.23
N PRO A 31 -5.62 10.51 -1.87
CA PRO A 31 -4.99 9.92 -0.69
C PRO A 31 -5.73 10.26 0.62
N GLN A 32 -6.33 11.45 0.70
CA GLN A 32 -7.09 11.89 1.86
C GLN A 32 -8.33 11.02 2.07
N ASP A 33 -9.15 10.83 1.03
CA ASP A 33 -10.39 10.05 1.14
C ASP A 33 -10.09 8.60 1.49
N PHE A 34 -9.00 8.06 0.94
CA PHE A 34 -8.53 6.72 1.29
C PHE A 34 -8.13 6.61 2.77
N VAL A 35 -7.31 7.53 3.29
CA VAL A 35 -6.88 7.44 4.70
C VAL A 35 -8.05 7.66 5.66
N LEU A 36 -9.00 8.52 5.29
CA LEU A 36 -10.19 8.81 6.12
C LEU A 36 -11.25 7.70 6.06
N SER A 37 -11.27 6.86 5.03
CA SER A 37 -12.18 5.70 4.97
C SER A 37 -11.75 4.56 5.89
N VAL A 38 -10.49 4.52 6.30
CA VAL A 38 -9.95 3.53 7.23
C VAL A 38 -10.24 3.94 8.68
N SER A 39 -10.78 2.99 9.46
CA SER A 39 -11.05 3.20 10.88
C SER A 39 -9.75 3.43 11.67
N ARG A 40 -9.80 4.34 12.65
CA ARG A 40 -8.74 4.50 13.66
C ARG A 40 -8.72 3.26 14.55
N ARG A 41 -7.58 2.70 14.95
CA ARG A 41 -6.16 3.01 14.67
C ARG A 41 -5.72 2.47 13.30
N ARG A 42 -5.25 3.33 12.39
CA ARG A 42 -5.09 2.97 10.97
C ARG A 42 -3.85 2.14 10.73
N SER A 43 -3.98 1.13 9.89
CA SER A 43 -2.87 0.32 9.37
C SER A 43 -2.93 0.32 7.84
N ILE A 44 -2.05 1.09 7.21
CA ILE A 44 -2.01 1.24 5.75
C ILE A 44 -0.96 0.31 5.18
N PHE A 45 -1.38 -0.64 4.35
CA PHE A 45 -0.51 -1.61 3.71
C PHE A 45 -0.18 -1.17 2.28
N ILE A 46 1.11 -1.11 1.95
CA ILE A 46 1.60 -0.66 0.65
C ILE A 46 2.29 -1.82 -0.07
N LEU A 47 1.74 -2.19 -1.23
CA LEU A 47 2.26 -3.21 -2.15
C LEU A 47 2.70 -2.53 -3.45
N MET A 48 3.85 -1.88 -3.43
CA MET A 48 4.42 -1.22 -4.60
C MET A 48 5.82 -1.76 -4.86
N LYS A 49 6.21 -1.82 -6.15
CA LYS A 49 7.61 -2.09 -6.51
C LYS A 49 8.49 -0.96 -5.95
N ALA A 50 9.60 -1.31 -5.33
CA ALA A 50 10.54 -0.33 -4.80
C ALA A 50 11.05 0.56 -5.91
N SER A 51 10.71 1.84 -5.80
CA SER A 51 10.95 2.86 -6.80
C SER A 51 10.71 4.23 -6.17
N THR A 52 11.28 5.30 -6.72
CA THR A 52 11.04 6.69 -6.25
C THR A 52 9.56 7.02 -5.95
N PRO A 53 8.57 6.52 -6.72
CA PRO A 53 7.15 6.66 -6.39
C PRO A 53 6.72 6.24 -4.98
N ILE A 54 7.31 5.20 -4.38
CA ILE A 54 6.86 4.70 -3.06
C ILE A 54 7.06 5.75 -1.98
N GLY A 55 8.18 6.47 -2.04
CA GLY A 55 8.50 7.52 -1.09
C GLY A 55 7.50 8.67 -1.13
N GLN A 56 7.17 9.12 -2.35
CA GLN A 56 6.17 10.17 -2.55
C GLN A 56 4.79 9.72 -2.06
N THR A 57 4.41 8.46 -2.29
CA THR A 57 3.15 7.90 -1.77
C THR A 57 3.13 7.92 -0.24
N ILE A 58 4.21 7.47 0.41
CA ILE A 58 4.32 7.50 1.87
C ILE A 58 4.21 8.94 2.39
N ASP A 59 4.89 9.89 1.77
CA ASP A 59 4.86 11.30 2.16
C ASP A 59 3.45 11.88 2.02
N MET A 60 2.75 11.59 0.92
CA MET A 60 1.36 12.04 0.68
C MET A 60 0.38 11.44 1.68
N LEU A 61 0.47 10.15 1.98
CA LEU A 61 -0.40 9.49 2.96
C LEU A 61 -0.15 10.02 4.37
N SER A 62 1.12 10.26 4.72
CA SER A 62 1.53 10.74 6.03
C SER A 62 0.98 12.13 6.39
N LEU A 63 0.47 12.90 5.43
CA LEU A 63 -0.22 14.16 5.68
C LEU A 63 -1.58 14.00 6.37
N TYR A 64 -2.18 12.82 6.26
CA TYR A 64 -3.54 12.53 6.76
C TYR A 64 -3.55 11.49 7.89
N LEU A 65 -2.39 10.92 8.21
CA LEU A 65 -2.21 9.97 9.31
C LEU A 65 -1.97 10.72 10.62
N GLU A 66 -2.36 10.08 11.72
CA GLU A 66 -2.25 10.64 13.06
C GLU A 66 -1.29 9.81 13.92
N PRO A 67 -0.74 10.40 15.00
CA PRO A 67 0.11 9.66 15.93
C PRO A 67 -0.55 8.35 16.39
N GLY A 68 0.19 7.25 16.25
CA GLY A 68 -0.28 5.90 16.54
C GLY A 68 -0.73 5.10 15.32
N ASP A 69 -0.95 5.72 14.16
CA ASP A 69 -1.20 5.02 12.90
C ASP A 69 0.07 4.35 12.36
N ALA A 70 -0.10 3.34 11.50
CA ALA A 70 0.97 2.50 10.96
C ALA A 70 0.99 2.47 9.43
N ILE A 71 2.20 2.49 8.86
CA ILE A 71 2.48 2.18 7.46
C ILE A 71 3.25 0.86 7.40
N ILE A 72 2.76 -0.08 6.61
CA ILE A 72 3.36 -1.40 6.41
C ILE A 72 3.75 -1.51 4.94
N ASN A 73 5.05 -1.56 4.66
CA ASN A 73 5.59 -1.69 3.32
C ASN A 73 5.86 -3.16 3.00
N GLY A 74 5.00 -3.76 2.18
CA GLY A 74 5.10 -5.12 1.66
C GLY A 74 5.97 -5.25 0.40
N GLY A 75 6.51 -4.14 -0.12
CA GLY A 75 7.31 -4.11 -1.34
C GLY A 75 8.75 -4.59 -1.14
N ASN A 76 9.40 -4.99 -2.23
CA ASN A 76 10.81 -5.38 -2.24
C ASN A 76 11.75 -4.17 -2.18
N GLU A 77 11.83 -3.52 -1.02
CA GLU A 77 12.61 -2.31 -0.77
C GLU A 77 13.95 -2.61 -0.08
N TRP A 78 14.98 -1.81 -0.38
CA TRP A 78 16.28 -1.96 0.25
C TRP A 78 16.23 -1.58 1.73
N TYR A 79 16.81 -2.40 2.62
CA TYR A 79 16.68 -2.24 4.06
C TYR A 79 17.12 -0.85 4.58
N LYS A 80 18.12 -0.19 3.99
CA LYS A 80 18.51 1.17 4.42
C LYS A 80 17.47 2.23 4.09
N ASN A 81 16.71 2.04 3.01
CA ASN A 81 15.58 2.91 2.70
C ASN A 81 14.48 2.72 3.76
N ILE A 82 14.21 1.49 4.17
CA ILE A 82 13.30 1.18 5.28
C ILE A 82 13.79 1.84 6.58
N GLU A 83 15.07 1.74 6.94
CA GLU A 83 15.62 2.42 8.12
C GLU A 83 15.47 3.94 8.06
N CYS A 84 15.70 4.55 6.88
CA CYS A 84 15.49 5.98 6.68
C CYS A 84 14.03 6.35 6.94
N ARG A 85 13.09 5.58 6.40
CA ARG A 85 11.65 5.81 6.58
C ARG A 85 11.18 5.63 8.02
N ILE A 86 11.74 4.67 8.75
CA ILE A 86 11.49 4.53 10.19
C ILE A 86 11.93 5.79 10.94
N ARG A 87 13.12 6.34 10.63
CA ARG A 87 13.63 7.57 11.24
C ARG A 87 12.77 8.79 10.90
N GLU A 88 12.23 8.87 9.69
CA GLU A 88 11.35 9.96 9.24
C GLU A 88 9.93 9.89 9.84
N ALA A 89 9.42 8.68 10.08
CA ALA A 89 8.08 8.43 10.63
C ALA A 89 8.00 8.69 12.15
N SER A 90 9.07 8.37 12.88
CA SER A 90 9.11 8.43 14.35
C SER A 90 8.76 9.81 14.94
N PRO A 91 9.32 10.94 14.46
CA PRO A 91 8.97 12.28 14.96
C PRO A 91 7.50 12.66 14.77
N ARG A 92 6.79 12.01 13.84
CA ARG A 92 5.36 12.22 13.57
C ARG A 92 4.46 11.32 14.43
N GLY A 93 5.06 10.46 15.27
CA GLY A 93 4.34 9.45 16.03
C GLY A 93 3.79 8.31 15.16
N LEU A 94 4.28 8.17 13.93
CA LEU A 94 3.85 7.13 13.00
C LEU A 94 4.70 5.87 13.18
N LEU A 95 4.06 4.70 13.09
CA LEU A 95 4.75 3.42 13.03
C LEU A 95 5.07 3.08 11.57
N TYR A 96 6.28 2.60 11.32
CA TYR A 96 6.68 2.13 10.00
C TYR A 96 7.24 0.70 10.11
N LEU A 97 6.69 -0.21 9.32
CA LEU A 97 7.12 -1.62 9.26
C LEU A 97 7.49 -1.98 7.83
N GLY A 98 8.74 -2.34 7.59
CA GLY A 98 9.13 -3.06 6.38
C GLY A 98 8.85 -4.55 6.55
N MET A 99 8.10 -5.14 5.64
CA MET A 99 7.75 -6.55 5.65
C MET A 99 8.07 -7.15 4.26
N GLY A 100 9.04 -8.06 4.20
CA GLY A 100 9.29 -8.80 2.97
C GLY A 100 8.17 -9.81 2.72
N ILE A 101 7.57 -9.76 1.53
CA ILE A 101 6.64 -10.79 1.07
C ILE A 101 7.41 -11.68 0.09
N PHE A 102 7.46 -12.96 0.40
CA PHE A 102 8.08 -13.97 -0.45
C PHE A 102 6.96 -14.84 -1.03
N GLY A 103 6.83 -14.79 -2.36
CA GLY A 103 5.85 -15.51 -3.15
C GLY A 103 5.92 -14.98 -4.57
N SER A 104 6.29 -15.82 -5.52
CA SER A 104 6.17 -15.49 -6.94
C SER A 104 4.69 -15.60 -7.36
N GLU A 105 4.29 -14.98 -8.50
CA GLU A 105 2.95 -15.21 -9.09
C GLU A 105 2.67 -16.71 -9.33
N ASP A 106 3.72 -17.53 -9.47
CA ASP A 106 3.63 -18.98 -9.58
C ASP A 106 3.35 -19.65 -8.22
N ASP A 107 3.94 -19.15 -7.12
CA ASP A 107 3.69 -19.68 -5.77
C ASP A 107 2.30 -19.29 -5.23
N GLU A 108 1.80 -18.10 -5.54
CA GLU A 108 0.47 -17.64 -5.10
C GLU A 108 -0.66 -18.50 -5.70
N ARG A 109 -0.49 -18.99 -6.95
CA ARG A 109 -1.44 -19.92 -7.58
C ARG A 109 -1.37 -21.33 -6.99
N GLU A 110 -0.18 -21.84 -6.70
CA GLU A 110 -0.01 -23.20 -6.18
C GLU A 110 -0.49 -23.37 -4.74
N THR A 111 -0.36 -22.34 -3.91
CA THR A 111 -0.85 -22.37 -2.52
C THR A 111 -2.37 -22.29 -2.43
N ALA A 112 -3.05 -21.69 -3.42
CA ALA A 112 -4.51 -21.62 -3.49
C ALA A 112 -5.17 -22.92 -4.01
N LEU A 113 -4.42 -23.79 -4.71
CA LEU A 113 -4.94 -25.03 -5.31
C LEU A 113 -4.67 -26.29 -4.48
N HIS A 114 -3.70 -26.25 -3.56
CA HIS A 114 -3.33 -27.40 -2.71
C HIS A 114 -3.98 -27.40 -1.31
N GLY A 115 -4.91 -26.47 -1.05
CA GLY A 115 -5.81 -26.53 0.11
C GLY A 115 -7.07 -27.36 -0.17
N ARG A 116 -6.92 -28.66 -0.40
CA ARG A 116 -7.99 -29.67 -0.25
C ARG A 116 -7.49 -30.86 0.54
#